data_AF-A0AAV6ZAS5-F1
#
_entry.id   AF-A0AAV6ZAS5-F1
#
_cell.length_a   1.000
_cell.length_b   1.000
_cell.length_c   1.000
_cell.angle_alpha   90.00
_cell.angle_beta   90.00
_cell.angle_gamma   90.00
#
_symmetry.space_group_name_H-M   'P 1'
#
loop_
_entity.id
_entity.type
_entity.pdbx_description
1 polymer ?
#
loop_
_entity_poly.entity_id
_entity_poly.type
_entity_poly.pdbx_seq_one_letter_code
_entity_poly.pdbx_strand_id
1 'polypeptide(L)'
;MYCRFLYNRTGQWSDWSIPILVSTAAGFTYITALLILALCHIAVGQQLNLHWLHKGCLAIVLIATVVAMTSIEQMWDEEWEVLIISFQATAPFLHIGALVAITLLSWIIAGQFARSEKAIFQVCLILAYLAVVIALYLVPMTISSPCIMERDLLGHKPSIIGHRGAPMLAPENTLMSFRKALEQRTSGVQADVMVSYDGIPFIMHDDTLRRTTNIHQVFPELSTQLSTMFNWTDLERLNAGEWFIKTDPFWTVGSLSPQDMTEADNQSICKLSDLLEVVRDHNASVLLRIHRLPTQHPHYDNYINITVNTILQAGLPQEQVHGQPGNIRWRLGSIRTYNPEQIMLSAAVRRTSRDVRIMKEKLIFSEINNSMDTPEELSLYSENRYDGFSNDVITPTTDSKPNSSQRIEET
;
A
#
# COMPACT_ATOMS: atom_id res chain seq x y z
N MET A 1 1.62 -5.76 -14.42
CA MET A 1 1.69 -7.20 -14.78
C MET A 1 2.43 -7.47 -16.10
N TYR A 2 2.18 -6.70 -17.17
CA TYR A 2 2.95 -6.78 -18.44
C TYR A 2 4.47 -6.56 -18.25
N CYS A 3 4.88 -5.60 -17.42
CA CYS A 3 6.29 -5.39 -17.06
C CYS A 3 6.91 -6.60 -16.35
N ARG A 4 6.13 -7.35 -15.54
CA ARG A 4 6.58 -8.56 -14.86
C ARG A 4 6.72 -9.73 -15.83
N PHE A 5 5.81 -9.86 -16.80
CA PHE A 5 5.90 -10.83 -17.88
C PHE A 5 7.13 -10.60 -18.77
N LEU A 6 7.36 -9.35 -19.18
CA LEU A 6 8.56 -8.97 -19.95
C LEU A 6 9.83 -9.16 -19.13
N TYR A 7 9.83 -8.79 -17.85
CA TYR A 7 10.95 -9.02 -16.93
C TYR A 7 11.32 -10.51 -16.84
N ASN A 8 10.34 -11.39 -16.67
CA ASN A 8 10.59 -12.84 -16.62
C ASN A 8 11.18 -13.41 -17.92
N ARG A 9 10.97 -12.77 -19.07
CA ARG A 9 11.53 -13.22 -20.36
C ARG A 9 12.84 -12.54 -20.75
N THR A 10 13.02 -11.28 -20.36
CA THR A 10 14.13 -10.44 -20.87
C THR A 10 15.15 -10.08 -19.79
N GLY A 11 14.83 -10.31 -18.51
CA GLY A 11 15.67 -9.92 -17.37
C GLY A 11 15.77 -8.40 -17.16
N GLN A 12 15.09 -7.59 -17.99
CA GLN A 12 15.10 -6.14 -17.91
C GLN A 12 13.72 -5.64 -17.51
N TRP A 13 13.69 -4.80 -16.49
CA TRP A 13 12.46 -4.15 -16.06
C TRP A 13 12.27 -2.89 -16.89
N SER A 14 11.20 -2.84 -17.69
CA SER A 14 10.86 -1.68 -18.49
C SER A 14 9.39 -1.33 -18.29
N ASP A 15 9.15 -0.09 -17.88
CA ASP A 15 7.81 0.42 -17.64
C ASP A 15 7.16 0.87 -18.96
N TRP A 16 6.55 -0.09 -19.65
CA TRP A 16 5.78 0.16 -20.87
C TRP A 16 4.42 0.83 -20.60
N SER A 17 4.01 0.99 -19.34
CA SER A 17 2.71 1.61 -19.03
C SER A 17 2.67 3.06 -19.51
N ILE A 18 3.76 3.82 -19.36
CA ILE A 18 3.83 5.23 -19.75
C ILE A 18 3.72 5.40 -21.28
N PRO A 19 4.54 4.72 -22.12
CA PRO A 19 4.37 4.79 -23.58
C PRO A 19 2.98 4.40 -24.06
N ILE A 20 2.41 3.34 -23.48
CA ILE A 20 1.05 2.88 -23.83
C ILE A 20 0.03 3.95 -23.47
N LEU A 21 0.08 4.48 -22.25
CA LEU A 21 -0.84 5.53 -21.78
C LEU A 21 -0.76 6.79 -22.65
N VAL A 22 0.47 7.25 -22.96
CA VAL A 22 0.70 8.43 -23.79
C VAL A 22 0.17 8.21 -25.22
N SER A 23 0.45 7.06 -25.82
CA SER A 23 -0.01 6.75 -27.18
C SER A 23 -1.54 6.65 -27.26
N THR A 24 -2.19 6.00 -26.27
CA THR A 24 -3.65 5.91 -26.18
C THR A 24 -4.29 7.28 -25.96
N ALA A 25 -3.73 8.10 -25.06
CA ALA A 25 -4.21 9.45 -24.79
C ALA A 25 -4.11 10.34 -26.04
N ALA A 26 -3.00 10.26 -26.79
CA ALA A 26 -2.82 10.98 -28.04
C ALA A 26 -3.84 10.55 -29.10
N GLY A 27 -4.03 9.23 -29.27
CA GLY A 27 -5.03 8.68 -30.20
C GLY A 27 -6.45 9.13 -29.86
N PHE A 28 -6.84 9.06 -28.59
CA PHE A 28 -8.17 9.48 -28.12
C PHE A 28 -8.38 10.99 -28.30
N THR A 29 -7.38 11.81 -27.97
CA THR A 29 -7.43 13.26 -28.16
C THR A 29 -7.60 13.62 -29.63
N TYR A 30 -6.87 12.95 -30.51
CA TYR A 30 -6.96 13.15 -31.96
C TYR A 30 -8.33 12.78 -32.52
N ILE A 31 -8.89 11.62 -32.14
CA ILE A 31 -10.25 11.21 -32.54
C ILE A 31 -11.28 12.20 -32.01
N THR A 32 -11.15 12.64 -30.76
CA THR A 32 -12.05 13.61 -30.14
C THR A 32 -12.03 14.94 -30.89
N ALA A 33 -10.84 15.43 -31.27
CA ALA A 33 -10.71 16.65 -32.07
C ALA A 33 -11.38 16.51 -33.46
N LEU A 34 -11.19 15.37 -34.15
CA LEU A 34 -11.88 15.11 -35.42
C LEU A 34 -13.40 15.03 -35.26
N LEU A 35 -13.89 14.44 -34.17
CA LEU A 35 -15.31 14.38 -33.86
C LEU A 35 -15.90 15.78 -33.63
N ILE A 36 -15.21 16.63 -32.87
CA ILE A 36 -15.62 18.03 -32.64
C ILE A 36 -15.68 18.79 -33.97
N LEU A 37 -14.68 18.65 -34.83
CA LEU A 37 -14.66 19.26 -36.16
C LEU A 37 -15.82 18.76 -37.03
N ALA A 38 -16.11 17.45 -36.99
CA ALA A 38 -17.24 16.87 -37.70
C ALA A 38 -18.57 17.45 -37.23
N LEU A 39 -18.76 17.60 -35.91
CA LEU A 39 -19.94 18.23 -35.33
C LEU A 39 -20.06 19.70 -35.73
N CYS A 40 -18.96 20.45 -35.79
CA CYS A 40 -18.94 21.83 -36.26
C CYS A 40 -19.36 21.94 -37.74
N HIS A 41 -18.86 21.06 -38.60
CA HIS A 41 -19.26 21.03 -40.02
C HIS A 41 -20.76 20.72 -40.19
N ILE A 42 -21.28 19.75 -39.42
CA ILE A 42 -22.72 19.44 -39.40
C ILE A 42 -23.53 20.66 -38.92
N ALA A 43 -23.05 21.36 -37.88
CA ALA A 43 -23.71 22.57 -37.38
C ALA A 43 -23.75 23.69 -38.42
N VAL A 44 -22.70 23.88 -39.21
CA VAL A 44 -22.66 24.88 -40.31
C VAL A 44 -23.36 24.39 -41.59
N GLY A 45 -23.71 23.10 -41.67
CA GLY A 45 -24.36 22.52 -42.86
C GLY A 45 -23.39 22.25 -44.02
N GLN A 46 -22.10 22.13 -43.73
CA GLN A 46 -21.08 21.79 -44.72
C GLN A 46 -20.80 20.30 -44.76
N GLN A 47 -20.47 19.79 -45.95
CA GLN A 47 -20.03 18.40 -46.12
C GLN A 47 -18.65 18.20 -45.50
N LEU A 48 -18.50 17.12 -44.73
CA LEU A 48 -17.23 16.74 -44.13
C LEU A 48 -16.36 16.00 -45.16
N ASN A 49 -15.43 16.73 -45.78
CA ASN A 49 -14.44 16.12 -46.68
C ASN A 49 -13.19 15.73 -45.89
N LEU A 50 -13.23 14.53 -45.30
CA LEU A 50 -12.11 14.02 -44.53
C LEU A 50 -10.98 13.54 -45.47
N HIS A 51 -9.80 14.16 -45.36
CA HIS A 51 -8.62 13.77 -46.12
C HIS A 51 -8.26 12.29 -45.88
N TRP A 52 -7.72 11.61 -46.90
CA TRP A 52 -7.42 10.17 -46.83
C TRP A 52 -6.47 9.80 -45.69
N LEU A 53 -5.57 10.72 -45.32
CA LEU A 53 -4.65 10.56 -44.20
C LEU A 53 -5.38 10.37 -42.86
N HIS A 54 -6.42 11.18 -42.59
CA HIS A 54 -7.19 11.05 -41.36
C HIS A 54 -8.01 9.76 -41.34
N LYS A 55 -8.52 9.31 -42.51
CA LYS A 55 -9.18 8.00 -42.65
C LYS A 55 -8.22 6.85 -42.32
N GLY A 56 -6.99 6.91 -42.83
CA GLY A 56 -5.94 5.94 -42.52
C GLY A 56 -5.59 5.95 -41.03
N CYS A 57 -5.42 7.13 -40.43
CA CYS A 57 -5.11 7.25 -39.01
C CYS A 57 -6.24 6.71 -38.11
N LEU A 58 -7.51 7.00 -38.43
CA LEU A 58 -8.67 6.43 -37.75
C LEU A 58 -8.69 4.89 -37.83
N ALA A 59 -8.40 4.33 -39.00
CA ALA A 59 -8.31 2.87 -39.16
C ALA A 59 -7.19 2.27 -38.31
N ILE A 60 -6.03 2.92 -38.24
CA ILE A 60 -4.90 2.48 -37.41
C ILE A 60 -5.28 2.50 -35.93
N VAL A 61 -5.87 3.60 -35.43
CA VAL A 61 -6.27 3.69 -34.02
C VAL A 61 -7.35 2.66 -33.69
N LEU A 62 -8.30 2.41 -34.59
CA LEU A 62 -9.32 1.38 -34.40
C LEU A 62 -8.70 -0.01 -34.29
N ILE A 63 -7.81 -0.38 -35.23
CA ILE A 63 -7.11 -1.68 -35.20
C ILE A 63 -6.29 -1.80 -33.91
N ALA A 64 -5.53 -0.77 -33.54
CA ALA A 64 -4.74 -0.75 -32.31
C ALA A 64 -5.62 -0.93 -31.06
N THR A 65 -6.79 -0.28 -31.02
CA THR A 65 -7.74 -0.42 -29.91
C THR A 65 -8.31 -1.82 -29.84
N VAL A 66 -8.70 -2.43 -30.97
CA VAL A 66 -9.19 -3.81 -31.02
C VAL A 66 -8.11 -4.78 -30.52
N VAL A 67 -6.87 -4.64 -31.00
CA VAL A 67 -5.74 -5.47 -30.55
C VAL A 67 -5.45 -5.27 -29.07
N ALA A 68 -5.52 -4.04 -28.56
CA ALA A 68 -5.33 -3.76 -27.15
C ALA A 68 -6.43 -4.41 -26.29
N MET A 69 -7.71 -4.29 -26.70
CA MET A 69 -8.83 -4.89 -25.98
C MET A 69 -8.78 -6.41 -25.98
N THR A 70 -8.44 -7.04 -27.10
CA THR A 70 -8.29 -8.52 -27.15
C THR A 70 -7.09 -9.00 -26.34
N SER A 71 -6.01 -8.23 -26.30
CA SER A 71 -4.84 -8.54 -25.46
C SER A 71 -5.17 -8.40 -23.98
N ILE A 72 -5.94 -7.38 -23.61
CA ILE A 72 -6.44 -7.19 -22.24
C ILE A 72 -7.35 -8.36 -21.84
N GLU A 73 -8.31 -8.74 -22.69
CA GLU A 73 -9.20 -9.87 -22.43
C GLU A 73 -8.40 -11.16 -22.13
N GLN A 74 -7.39 -11.49 -22.95
CA GLN A 74 -6.58 -12.69 -22.74
C GLN A 74 -5.66 -12.63 -21.52
N MET A 75 -5.20 -11.44 -21.11
CA MET A 75 -4.27 -11.28 -19.99
C MET A 75 -4.97 -11.04 -18.65
N TRP A 76 -6.23 -10.61 -18.65
CA TRP A 76 -6.86 -9.93 -17.52
C TRP A 76 -8.24 -10.49 -17.13
N ASP A 77 -8.47 -11.78 -17.41
CA ASP A 77 -9.74 -12.47 -17.10
C ASP A 77 -10.20 -12.32 -15.64
N GLU A 78 -9.28 -12.28 -14.67
CA GLU A 78 -9.62 -12.18 -13.24
C GLU A 78 -9.95 -10.76 -12.76
N GLU A 79 -9.63 -9.73 -13.54
CA GLU A 79 -9.62 -8.32 -13.09
C GLU A 79 -10.71 -7.49 -13.77
N TRP A 80 -11.53 -8.10 -14.63
CA TRP A 80 -12.76 -7.49 -15.14
C TRP A 80 -13.71 -7.04 -14.02
N GLU A 81 -13.67 -7.73 -12.87
CA GLU A 81 -14.41 -7.32 -11.67
C GLU A 81 -13.95 -5.93 -11.19
N VAL A 82 -12.64 -5.63 -11.21
CA VAL A 82 -12.09 -4.32 -10.80
C VAL A 82 -12.53 -3.21 -11.76
N LEU A 83 -12.65 -3.52 -13.05
CA LEU A 83 -13.11 -2.57 -14.06
C LEU A 83 -14.58 -2.19 -13.82
N ILE A 84 -15.44 -3.16 -13.48
CA ILE A 84 -16.84 -2.91 -13.09
C ILE A 84 -16.91 -2.06 -11.83
N ILE A 85 -16.12 -2.38 -10.80
CA ILE A 85 -16.07 -1.61 -9.54
C ILE A 85 -15.59 -0.18 -9.82
N SER A 86 -14.61 0.00 -10.71
CA SER A 86 -14.11 1.31 -11.11
C SER A 86 -15.18 2.13 -11.82
N PHE A 87 -15.97 1.52 -12.71
CA PHE A 87 -17.12 2.19 -13.32
C PHE A 87 -18.20 2.55 -12.30
N GLN A 88 -18.49 1.69 -11.32
CA GLN A 88 -19.45 2.01 -10.25
C GLN A 88 -18.96 3.17 -9.38
N ALA A 89 -17.67 3.17 -9.01
CA ALA A 89 -17.07 4.24 -8.22
C ALA A 89 -17.04 5.57 -8.99
N THR A 90 -16.84 5.54 -10.31
CA THR A 90 -16.77 6.74 -11.16
C THR A 90 -18.10 7.12 -11.82
N ALA A 91 -19.15 6.30 -11.66
CA ALA A 91 -20.45 6.48 -12.30
C ALA A 91 -21.08 7.87 -12.09
N PRO A 92 -21.04 8.49 -10.89
CA PRO A 92 -21.56 9.84 -10.70
C PRO A 92 -20.86 10.88 -11.59
N PHE A 93 -19.54 10.79 -11.75
CA PHE A 93 -18.77 11.73 -12.56
C PHE A 93 -19.02 11.51 -14.05
N LEU A 94 -19.08 10.24 -14.48
CA LEU A 94 -19.42 9.89 -15.86
C LEU A 94 -20.84 10.35 -16.22
N HIS A 95 -21.78 10.24 -15.27
CA HIS A 95 -23.15 10.72 -15.43
C HIS A 95 -23.24 12.24 -15.60
N ILE A 96 -22.54 13.01 -14.75
CA ILE A 96 -22.44 14.47 -14.89
C ILE A 96 -21.83 14.83 -16.24
N GLY A 97 -20.75 14.15 -16.65
CA GLY A 97 -20.13 14.34 -17.96
C GLY A 97 -21.09 14.08 -19.12
N ALA A 98 -21.88 13.01 -19.04
CA ALA A 98 -22.90 12.69 -20.04
C ALA A 98 -24.04 13.74 -20.09
N LEU A 99 -24.46 14.27 -18.93
CA LEU A 99 -25.44 15.36 -18.86
C LEU A 99 -24.93 16.66 -19.48
N VAL A 100 -23.66 17.01 -19.24
CA VAL A 100 -23.03 18.17 -19.90
C VAL A 100 -22.98 17.94 -21.41
N ALA A 101 -22.56 16.76 -21.86
CA ALA A 101 -22.47 16.42 -23.29
C ALA A 101 -23.84 16.48 -24.00
N ILE A 102 -24.90 15.88 -23.44
CA ILE A 102 -26.24 15.91 -24.05
C ILE A 102 -26.85 17.31 -24.06
N THR A 103 -26.49 18.14 -23.08
CA THR A 103 -26.90 19.55 -23.01
C THR A 103 -26.22 20.35 -24.12
N LEU A 104 -24.92 20.17 -24.34
CA LEU A 104 -24.20 20.82 -25.44
C LEU A 104 -24.71 20.36 -26.80
N LEU A 105 -25.03 19.07 -26.95
CA LEU A 105 -25.53 18.50 -28.21
C LEU A 105 -26.96 18.97 -28.54
N SER A 106 -27.73 19.42 -27.54
CA SER A 106 -29.12 19.87 -27.72
C SER A 106 -29.26 20.97 -28.79
N TRP A 107 -28.30 21.91 -28.84
CA TRP A 107 -28.30 22.99 -29.83
C TRP A 107 -28.11 22.48 -31.26
N ILE A 108 -27.22 21.50 -31.45
CA ILE A 108 -26.98 20.89 -32.77
C ILE A 108 -28.25 20.15 -33.23
N ILE A 109 -28.89 19.40 -32.33
CA ILE A 109 -30.12 18.67 -32.60
C ILE A 109 -31.27 19.62 -32.94
N ALA A 110 -31.42 20.72 -32.19
CA ALA A 110 -32.42 21.75 -32.48
C ALA A 110 -32.17 22.41 -33.86
N GLY A 111 -30.91 22.66 -34.21
CA GLY A 111 -30.54 23.17 -35.53
C GLY A 111 -30.89 22.22 -36.68
N GLN A 112 -30.64 20.91 -36.51
CA GLN A 112 -31.03 19.89 -37.50
C GLN A 112 -32.55 19.74 -37.60
N PHE A 113 -33.27 19.82 -36.48
CA PHE A 113 -34.73 19.82 -36.44
C PHE A 113 -35.29 20.99 -37.25
N ALA A 114 -34.76 22.20 -37.05
CA ALA A 114 -35.20 23.41 -37.74
C ALA A 114 -34.91 23.41 -39.26
N ARG A 115 -33.83 22.75 -39.70
CA ARG A 115 -33.46 22.64 -41.13
C ARG A 115 -34.15 21.49 -41.86
N SER A 116 -34.67 20.51 -41.14
CA SER A 116 -35.29 19.33 -41.76
C SER A 116 -36.69 19.66 -42.28
N GLU A 117 -36.93 19.37 -43.56
CA GLU A 117 -38.26 19.52 -44.18
C GLU A 117 -39.15 18.27 -43.97
N LYS A 118 -38.56 17.12 -43.60
CA LYS A 118 -39.27 15.85 -43.43
C LYS A 118 -39.80 15.67 -42.01
N ALA A 119 -41.12 15.70 -41.84
CA ALA A 119 -41.78 15.51 -40.54
C ALA A 119 -41.41 14.18 -39.85
N ILE A 120 -41.27 13.08 -40.62
CA ILE A 120 -40.87 11.77 -40.08
C ILE A 120 -39.48 11.86 -39.43
N PHE A 121 -38.53 12.55 -40.08
CA PHE A 121 -37.18 12.70 -39.55
C PHE A 121 -37.17 13.55 -38.26
N GLN A 122 -37.93 14.64 -38.25
CA GLN A 122 -38.10 15.52 -37.08
C GLN A 122 -38.66 14.76 -35.86
N VAL A 123 -39.72 13.97 -36.05
CA VAL A 123 -40.32 13.16 -34.98
C VAL A 123 -39.33 12.11 -34.48
N CYS A 124 -38.68 11.37 -35.38
CA CYS A 124 -37.66 10.39 -34.98
C CYS A 124 -36.49 11.02 -34.21
N LEU A 125 -36.02 12.19 -34.64
CA LEU A 125 -34.92 12.92 -33.99
C LEU A 125 -35.29 13.35 -32.57
N ILE A 126 -36.47 13.94 -32.38
CA ILE A 126 -36.95 14.35 -31.05
C ILE A 126 -37.17 13.15 -30.15
N LEU A 127 -37.80 12.07 -30.65
CA LEU A 127 -38.04 10.87 -29.85
C LEU A 127 -36.72 10.22 -29.41
N ALA A 128 -35.74 10.13 -30.31
CA ALA A 128 -34.42 9.61 -29.96
C ALA A 128 -33.72 10.48 -28.90
N TYR A 129 -33.75 11.81 -29.05
CA TYR A 129 -33.18 12.72 -28.07
C TYR A 129 -33.85 12.60 -26.70
N LEU A 130 -35.19 12.63 -26.66
CA LEU A 130 -35.96 12.48 -25.43
C LEU A 130 -35.70 11.14 -24.76
N ALA A 131 -35.61 10.04 -25.52
CA ALA A 131 -35.29 8.73 -24.97
C ALA A 131 -33.92 8.71 -24.28
N VAL A 132 -32.89 9.30 -24.90
CA VAL A 132 -31.55 9.41 -24.31
C VAL A 132 -31.56 10.27 -23.05
N VAL A 133 -32.24 11.43 -23.11
CA VAL A 133 -32.36 12.33 -21.95
C VAL A 133 -33.07 11.63 -20.79
N ILE A 134 -34.22 10.99 -21.03
CA ILE A 134 -34.95 10.24 -20.00
C ILE A 134 -34.07 9.14 -19.42
N ALA A 135 -33.39 8.34 -20.25
CA ALA A 135 -32.48 7.30 -19.78
C ALA A 135 -31.41 7.88 -18.85
N LEU A 136 -30.74 8.97 -19.25
CA LEU A 136 -29.75 9.65 -18.42
C LEU A 136 -30.35 10.15 -17.10
N TYR A 137 -31.56 10.71 -17.09
CA TYR A 137 -32.22 11.15 -15.85
C TYR A 137 -32.57 9.99 -14.91
N LEU A 138 -32.75 8.77 -15.43
CA LEU A 138 -33.02 7.57 -14.61
C LEU A 138 -31.75 6.86 -14.11
N VAL A 139 -30.58 7.09 -14.75
CA VAL A 139 -29.29 6.47 -14.37
C VAL A 139 -28.95 6.61 -12.88
N PRO A 140 -29.13 7.77 -12.21
CA PRO A 140 -28.81 7.92 -10.78
C PRO A 140 -29.50 6.91 -9.87
N MET A 141 -30.68 6.40 -10.24
CA MET A 141 -31.38 5.37 -9.46
C MET A 141 -30.69 4.01 -9.51
N THR A 142 -29.80 3.79 -10.49
CA THR A 142 -29.04 2.55 -10.68
C THR A 142 -27.61 2.63 -10.18
N ILE A 143 -27.14 3.82 -9.78
CA ILE A 143 -25.78 4.01 -9.26
C ILE A 143 -25.74 3.53 -7.81
N SER A 144 -25.11 2.39 -7.58
CA SER A 144 -24.74 1.91 -6.24
C SER A 144 -23.28 2.27 -5.95
N SER A 145 -23.03 2.88 -4.78
CA SER A 145 -21.65 3.14 -4.33
C SER A 145 -21.10 1.89 -3.62
N PRO A 146 -20.00 1.30 -4.11
CA PRO A 146 -19.37 0.16 -3.42
C PRO A 146 -18.76 0.58 -2.07
N CYS A 147 -18.57 1.87 -1.83
CA CYS A 147 -17.98 2.40 -0.59
C CYS A 147 -19.00 2.58 0.54
N ILE A 148 -20.31 2.49 0.26
CA ILE A 148 -21.36 2.65 1.25
C ILE A 148 -21.97 1.27 1.50
N MET A 149 -21.52 0.62 2.57
CA MET A 149 -22.06 -0.65 3.03
C MET A 149 -23.03 -0.45 4.19
N GLU A 150 -24.11 -1.23 4.21
CA GLU A 150 -24.97 -1.33 5.39
C GLU A 150 -24.19 -1.92 6.56
N ARG A 151 -24.46 -1.42 7.77
CA ARG A 151 -23.73 -1.84 8.98
C ARG A 151 -23.82 -3.35 9.23
N ASP A 152 -24.95 -3.97 8.89
CA ASP A 152 -25.20 -5.39 9.10
C ASP A 152 -24.43 -6.30 8.14
N LEU A 153 -23.87 -5.72 7.06
CA LEU A 153 -23.01 -6.40 6.10
C LEU A 153 -21.52 -6.25 6.42
N LEU A 154 -21.16 -5.41 7.39
CA LEU A 154 -19.77 -5.26 7.81
C LEU A 154 -19.33 -6.51 8.60
N GLY A 155 -18.14 -7.00 8.27
CA GLY A 155 -17.48 -8.03 9.07
C GLY A 155 -17.16 -7.54 10.48
N HIS A 156 -16.58 -8.42 11.30
CA HIS A 156 -16.09 -8.02 12.61
C HIS A 156 -15.07 -6.87 12.47
N LYS A 157 -15.11 -5.91 13.38
CA LYS A 157 -14.17 -4.79 13.41
C LYS A 157 -12.73 -5.34 13.38
N PRO A 158 -11.85 -4.83 12.51
CA PRO A 158 -10.47 -5.29 12.48
C PRO A 158 -9.80 -5.03 13.81
N SER A 159 -8.99 -6.00 14.24
CA SER A 159 -8.12 -5.87 15.41
C SER A 159 -7.05 -4.82 15.13
N ILE A 160 -6.76 -3.97 16.11
CA ILE A 160 -5.74 -2.93 16.02
C ILE A 160 -4.55 -3.38 16.86
N ILE A 161 -3.37 -3.47 16.26
CA ILE A 161 -2.13 -3.89 16.93
C ILE A 161 -1.19 -2.69 16.95
N GLY A 162 -0.70 -2.33 18.15
CA GLY A 162 0.29 -1.26 18.32
C GLY A 162 1.66 -1.67 17.78
N HIS A 163 2.03 -1.15 16.62
CA HIS A 163 3.33 -1.43 16.00
C HIS A 163 4.48 -0.81 16.81
N ARG A 164 5.36 -1.65 17.39
CA ARG A 164 6.38 -1.25 18.37
C ARG A 164 5.81 -0.54 19.60
N GLY A 165 4.56 -0.88 19.95
CA GLY A 165 3.75 -0.18 20.93
C GLY A 165 3.01 1.03 20.33
N ALA A 166 3.18 2.21 20.94
CA ALA A 166 2.60 3.48 20.53
C ALA A 166 3.70 4.51 20.24
N PRO A 167 4.43 4.40 19.11
CA PRO A 167 5.62 5.21 18.82
C PRO A 167 5.33 6.71 18.66
N MET A 168 4.07 7.09 18.47
CA MET A 168 3.64 8.49 18.44
C MET A 168 3.40 9.08 19.84
N LEU A 169 3.33 8.26 20.89
CA LEU A 169 3.05 8.67 22.27
C LEU A 169 4.23 8.43 23.21
N ALA A 170 5.18 7.58 22.82
CA ALA A 170 6.31 7.16 23.64
C ALA A 170 7.44 6.60 22.75
N PRO A 171 8.68 6.50 23.25
CA PRO A 171 9.81 5.95 22.49
C PRO A 171 9.54 4.50 22.08
N GLU A 172 9.69 4.19 20.78
CA GLU A 172 9.36 2.86 20.24
C GLU A 172 10.05 1.70 20.99
N ASN A 173 9.41 0.53 21.06
CA ASN A 173 9.96 -0.69 21.67
C ASN A 173 10.37 -0.57 23.17
N THR A 174 9.87 0.44 23.88
CA THR A 174 10.03 0.59 25.34
C THR A 174 8.80 0.13 26.11
N LEU A 175 8.95 -0.13 27.41
CA LEU A 175 7.81 -0.50 28.28
C LEU A 175 6.74 0.59 28.31
N MET A 176 7.12 1.87 28.31
CA MET A 176 6.16 2.96 28.21
C MET A 176 5.36 2.89 26.91
N SER A 177 6.01 2.64 25.77
CA SER A 177 5.32 2.53 24.47
C SER A 177 4.31 1.39 24.42
N PHE A 178 4.64 0.24 25.00
CA PHE A 178 3.71 -0.88 25.09
C PHE A 178 2.53 -0.58 26.02
N ARG A 179 2.77 0.01 27.19
CA ARG A 179 1.71 0.44 28.11
C ARG A 179 0.78 1.47 27.46
N LYS A 180 1.34 2.51 26.82
CA LYS A 180 0.55 3.53 26.10
C LYS A 180 -0.31 2.94 24.99
N ALA A 181 0.18 1.95 24.25
CA ALA A 181 -0.65 1.27 23.24
C ALA A 181 -1.85 0.56 23.86
N LEU A 182 -1.62 -0.18 24.95
CA LEU A 182 -2.67 -0.93 25.64
C LEU A 182 -3.68 -0.02 26.34
N GLU A 183 -3.25 1.13 26.87
CA GLU A 183 -4.13 2.19 27.39
C GLU A 183 -5.09 2.72 26.31
N GLN A 184 -4.68 2.73 25.03
CA GLN A 184 -5.53 3.10 23.89
C GLN A 184 -6.46 1.96 23.42
N ARG A 185 -6.59 0.87 24.19
CA ARG A 185 -7.45 -0.30 23.91
C ARG A 185 -7.12 -1.01 22.60
N THR A 186 -5.84 -1.04 22.22
CA THR A 186 -5.39 -1.91 21.13
C THR A 186 -5.61 -3.37 21.49
N SER A 187 -5.93 -4.21 20.50
CA SER A 187 -6.09 -5.66 20.66
C SER A 187 -4.79 -6.36 21.07
N GLY A 188 -3.65 -5.72 20.78
CA GLY A 188 -2.34 -6.23 21.11
C GLY A 188 -1.23 -5.28 20.69
N VAL A 189 0.01 -5.73 20.85
CA VAL A 189 1.22 -4.99 20.46
C VAL A 189 2.12 -5.86 19.58
N GLN A 190 2.87 -5.23 18.68
CA GLN A 190 3.91 -5.89 17.90
C GLN A 190 5.27 -5.43 18.39
N ALA A 191 6.22 -6.36 18.45
CA ALA A 191 7.59 -6.09 18.89
C ALA A 191 8.61 -6.89 18.08
N ASP A 192 9.81 -6.33 18.00
CA ASP A 192 10.96 -6.88 17.28
C ASP A 192 11.93 -7.48 18.31
N VAL A 193 12.11 -8.80 18.30
CA VAL A 193 12.93 -9.54 19.25
C VAL A 193 14.32 -9.80 18.67
N MET A 194 15.32 -9.47 19.48
CA MET A 194 16.73 -9.78 19.32
C MET A 194 17.20 -10.63 20.51
N VAL A 195 18.37 -11.26 20.42
CA VAL A 195 19.00 -11.97 21.52
C VAL A 195 20.40 -11.40 21.73
N SER A 196 20.73 -11.05 22.98
CA SER A 196 22.05 -10.51 23.35
C SER A 196 23.14 -11.58 23.29
N TYR A 197 24.39 -11.16 23.40
CA TYR A 197 25.56 -12.03 23.32
C TYR A 197 25.57 -13.10 24.42
N ASP A 198 25.07 -12.75 25.61
CA ASP A 198 24.88 -13.62 26.77
C ASP A 198 23.51 -14.35 26.78
N GLY A 199 22.75 -14.29 25.69
CA GLY A 199 21.57 -15.12 25.49
C GLY A 199 20.27 -14.58 26.12
N ILE A 200 20.17 -13.28 26.40
CA ILE A 200 18.97 -12.65 26.93
C ILE A 200 18.14 -12.04 25.78
N PRO A 201 16.87 -12.46 25.60
CA PRO A 201 16.00 -11.84 24.59
C PRO A 201 15.58 -10.42 24.99
N PHE A 202 15.73 -9.49 24.05
CA PHE A 202 15.39 -8.08 24.24
C PHE A 202 14.69 -7.51 23.01
N ILE A 203 14.07 -6.34 23.17
CA ILE A 203 13.29 -5.70 22.12
C ILE A 203 14.11 -4.61 21.44
N MET A 204 14.35 -4.77 20.15
CA MET A 204 15.05 -3.80 19.31
C MET A 204 14.72 -4.07 17.84
N HIS A 205 14.42 -3.01 17.10
CA HIS A 205 14.16 -3.12 15.65
C HIS A 205 15.43 -3.05 14.83
N ASP A 206 16.34 -2.15 15.19
CA ASP A 206 17.51 -1.85 14.37
C ASP A 206 18.67 -2.83 14.63
N ASP A 207 19.49 -3.06 13.61
CA ASP A 207 20.71 -3.87 13.74
C ASP A 207 21.74 -3.24 14.69
N THR A 208 21.71 -1.91 14.86
CA THR A 208 22.64 -1.16 15.73
C THR A 208 21.87 -0.28 16.71
N LEU A 209 22.54 0.16 17.78
CA LEU A 209 21.92 0.91 18.88
C LEU A 209 21.90 2.43 18.66
N ARG A 210 22.34 2.91 17.48
CA ARG A 210 22.66 4.33 17.25
C ARG A 210 21.47 5.28 17.25
N ARG A 211 20.35 4.84 16.66
CA ARG A 211 19.19 5.71 16.42
C ARG A 211 18.35 5.89 17.69
N THR A 212 18.14 4.80 18.42
CA THR A 212 17.16 4.72 19.51
C THR A 212 17.79 4.63 20.89
N THR A 213 19.10 4.87 21.02
CA THR A 213 19.76 4.87 22.33
C THR A 213 20.87 5.92 22.42
N ASN A 214 21.40 6.13 23.62
CA ASN A 214 22.57 6.96 23.89
C ASN A 214 23.93 6.24 23.73
N ILE A 215 24.03 5.17 22.92
CA ILE A 215 25.27 4.39 22.71
C ILE A 215 26.49 5.24 22.37
N HIS A 216 26.30 6.33 21.61
CA HIS A 216 27.37 7.25 21.24
C HIS A 216 28.01 7.97 22.43
N GLN A 217 27.29 8.10 23.54
CA GLN A 217 27.77 8.72 24.77
C GLN A 217 28.39 7.69 25.73
N VAL A 218 27.79 6.50 25.83
CA VAL A 218 28.20 5.47 26.81
C VAL A 218 29.34 4.60 26.27
N PHE A 219 29.26 4.16 25.00
CA PHE A 219 30.26 3.30 24.35
C PHE A 219 30.53 3.78 22.90
N PRO A 220 31.20 4.94 22.73
CA PRO A 220 31.38 5.57 21.41
C PRO A 220 32.05 4.65 20.38
N GLU A 221 33.08 3.90 20.81
CA GLU A 221 33.86 2.98 19.95
C GLU A 221 33.04 1.79 19.45
N LEU A 222 31.98 1.40 20.17
CA LEU A 222 31.14 0.26 19.83
C LEU A 222 29.83 0.70 19.13
N SER A 223 29.66 1.99 18.84
CA SER A 223 28.40 2.51 18.32
C SER A 223 27.94 1.89 16.99
N THR A 224 28.86 1.40 16.16
CA THR A 224 28.54 0.71 14.89
C THR A 224 28.41 -0.81 15.03
N GLN A 225 28.63 -1.36 16.23
CA GLN A 225 28.51 -2.79 16.49
C GLN A 225 27.03 -3.21 16.47
N LEU A 226 26.81 -4.47 16.07
CA LEU A 226 25.47 -5.07 16.07
C LEU A 226 24.93 -5.15 17.51
N SER A 227 23.65 -4.81 17.69
CA SER A 227 22.96 -4.82 18.98
C SER A 227 23.00 -6.20 19.66
N THR A 228 23.01 -7.27 18.87
CA THR A 228 23.11 -8.67 19.32
C THR A 228 24.50 -9.04 19.84
N MET A 229 25.55 -8.27 19.51
CA MET A 229 26.92 -8.54 19.95
C MET A 229 27.28 -7.88 21.28
N PHE A 230 26.30 -7.37 22.03
CA PHE A 230 26.47 -6.80 23.37
C PHE A 230 25.91 -7.77 24.42
N ASN A 231 26.52 -7.79 25.61
CA ASN A 231 25.93 -8.47 26.77
C ASN A 231 24.77 -7.64 27.33
N TRP A 232 23.83 -8.31 28.00
CA TRP A 232 22.68 -7.63 28.62
C TRP A 232 23.10 -6.53 29.60
N THR A 233 24.15 -6.78 30.39
CA THR A 233 24.66 -5.81 31.39
C THR A 233 25.08 -4.49 30.75
N ASP A 234 25.56 -4.51 29.50
CA ASP A 234 25.91 -3.29 28.78
C ASP A 234 24.69 -2.64 28.13
N LEU A 235 23.77 -3.44 27.58
CA LEU A 235 22.50 -2.97 26.99
C LEU A 235 21.62 -2.25 28.04
N GLU A 236 21.56 -2.78 29.25
CA GLU A 236 20.75 -2.23 30.36
C GLU A 236 21.23 -0.85 30.82
N ARG A 237 22.49 -0.50 30.56
CA ARG A 237 23.06 0.82 30.90
C ARG A 237 22.67 1.92 29.91
N LEU A 238 22.10 1.56 28.76
CA LEU A 238 21.72 2.51 27.74
C LEU A 238 20.35 3.11 28.00
N ASN A 239 20.25 4.41 27.78
CA ASN A 239 18.98 5.11 27.73
C ASN A 239 18.37 4.93 26.33
N ALA A 240 17.12 4.47 26.26
CA ALA A 240 16.36 4.23 25.04
C ALA A 240 15.21 5.24 24.82
N GLY A 241 15.22 6.34 25.58
CA GLY A 241 14.14 7.33 25.66
C GLY A 241 14.52 8.75 25.23
N GLU A 242 15.68 9.24 25.65
CA GLU A 242 16.17 10.62 25.42
C GLU A 242 16.10 11.03 23.94
N TRP A 243 16.43 10.11 23.03
CA TRP A 243 16.42 10.36 21.59
C TRP A 243 15.03 10.79 21.07
N PHE A 244 13.96 10.26 21.65
CA PHE A 244 12.59 10.52 21.24
C PHE A 244 12.20 11.97 21.55
N ILE A 245 12.56 12.46 22.73
CA ILE A 245 12.34 13.85 23.13
C ILE A 245 13.18 14.81 22.30
N LYS A 246 14.46 14.46 22.07
CA LYS A 246 15.41 15.31 21.34
C LYS A 246 15.10 15.42 19.84
N THR A 247 14.68 14.31 19.24
CA THR A 247 14.48 14.22 17.78
C THR A 247 13.04 14.56 17.39
N ASP A 248 12.08 14.29 18.28
CA ASP A 248 10.63 14.42 18.03
C ASP A 248 10.21 13.83 16.67
N PRO A 249 10.37 12.50 16.49
CA PRO A 249 10.24 11.86 15.17
C PRO A 249 8.85 11.98 14.53
N PHE A 250 7.82 12.30 15.33
CA PHE A 250 6.43 12.39 14.88
C PHE A 250 5.80 13.77 15.13
N TRP A 251 6.57 14.77 15.59
CA TRP A 251 6.06 16.09 16.00
C TRP A 251 4.97 16.01 17.09
N THR A 252 5.08 15.04 18.00
CA THR A 252 4.08 14.77 19.04
C THR A 252 4.58 15.08 20.45
N VAL A 253 5.88 15.28 20.64
CA VAL A 253 6.47 15.52 21.98
C VAL A 253 5.84 16.73 22.67
N GLY A 254 5.51 17.78 21.92
CA GLY A 254 4.84 18.98 22.45
C GLY A 254 3.41 18.74 22.99
N SER A 255 2.80 17.60 22.67
CA SER A 255 1.47 17.20 23.18
C SER A 255 1.52 16.32 24.42
N LEU A 256 2.72 15.89 24.84
CA LEU A 256 2.88 15.03 26.01
C LEU A 256 2.72 15.81 27.31
N SER A 257 2.17 15.15 28.33
CA SER A 257 2.15 15.72 29.67
C SER A 257 3.58 15.82 30.24
N PRO A 258 3.86 16.73 31.19
CA PRO A 258 5.18 16.80 31.82
C PRO A 258 5.64 15.49 32.46
N GLN A 259 4.69 14.71 32.99
CA GLN A 259 4.95 13.39 33.55
C GLN A 259 5.33 12.39 32.46
N ASP A 260 4.55 12.31 31.37
CA ASP A 260 4.85 11.43 30.23
C ASP A 260 6.18 11.79 29.59
N MET A 261 6.53 13.08 29.52
CA MET A 261 7.81 13.53 28.99
C MET A 261 8.99 13.06 29.84
N THR A 262 8.86 13.13 31.17
CA THR A 262 9.89 12.65 32.11
C THR A 262 10.02 11.12 32.06
N GLU A 263 8.90 10.41 31.93
CA GLU A 263 8.90 8.95 31.78
C GLU A 263 9.51 8.51 30.44
N ALA A 264 9.14 9.20 29.34
CA ALA A 264 9.67 8.95 28.01
C ALA A 264 11.17 9.18 27.94
N ASP A 265 11.68 10.22 28.60
CA ASP A 265 13.12 10.49 28.67
C ASP A 265 13.88 9.41 29.44
N ASN A 266 13.26 8.81 30.47
CA ASN A 266 13.88 7.81 31.34
C ASN A 266 13.48 6.35 31.00
N GLN A 267 13.53 5.99 29.72
CA GLN A 267 13.34 4.59 29.28
C GLN A 267 14.67 3.86 29.11
N SER A 268 14.66 2.55 29.38
CA SER A 268 15.74 1.61 29.06
C SER A 268 15.32 0.66 27.93
N ILE A 269 16.28 -0.11 27.40
CA ILE A 269 15.99 -1.19 26.46
C ILE A 269 15.11 -2.24 27.18
N CYS A 270 14.02 -2.65 26.54
CA CYS A 270 13.05 -3.57 27.12
C CYS A 270 13.52 -5.03 26.97
N LYS A 271 13.48 -5.83 28.04
CA LYS A 271 13.58 -7.30 27.91
C LYS A 271 12.30 -7.85 27.29
N LEU A 272 12.40 -9.01 26.64
CA LEU A 272 11.22 -9.73 26.20
C LEU A 272 10.33 -10.14 27.39
N SER A 273 10.93 -10.57 28.51
CA SER A 273 10.18 -10.95 29.72
C SER A 273 9.25 -9.84 30.20
N ASP A 274 9.75 -8.60 30.20
CA ASP A 274 9.05 -7.45 30.77
C ASP A 274 7.89 -7.03 29.85
N LEU A 275 8.10 -7.10 28.53
CA LEU A 275 7.02 -6.94 27.56
C LEU A 275 5.91 -7.97 27.77
N LEU A 276 6.27 -9.25 27.94
CA LEU A 276 5.29 -10.33 28.09
C LEU A 276 4.50 -10.20 29.40
N GLU A 277 5.10 -9.68 30.46
CA GLU A 277 4.42 -9.32 31.70
C GLU A 277 3.38 -8.21 31.47
N VAL A 278 3.76 -7.13 30.80
CA VAL A 278 2.82 -6.06 30.45
C VAL A 278 1.64 -6.57 29.61
N VAL A 279 1.90 -7.44 28.64
CA VAL A 279 0.86 -8.05 27.78
C VAL A 279 -0.07 -8.93 28.60
N ARG A 280 0.47 -9.74 29.52
CA ARG A 280 -0.29 -10.62 30.42
C ARG A 280 -1.21 -9.82 31.33
N ASP A 281 -0.70 -8.75 31.94
CA ASP A 281 -1.44 -7.92 32.89
C ASP A 281 -2.64 -7.22 32.24
N HIS A 282 -2.55 -6.96 30.93
CA HIS A 282 -3.63 -6.34 30.14
C HIS A 282 -4.49 -7.37 29.38
N ASN A 283 -4.21 -8.67 29.52
CA ASN A 283 -4.88 -9.75 28.77
C ASN A 283 -4.91 -9.48 27.25
N ALA A 284 -3.80 -8.97 26.71
CA ALA A 284 -3.68 -8.56 25.32
C ALA A 284 -2.95 -9.60 24.47
N SER A 285 -3.01 -9.45 23.14
CA SER A 285 -2.19 -10.27 22.24
C SER A 285 -0.82 -9.62 21.99
N VAL A 286 0.19 -10.43 21.67
CA VAL A 286 1.50 -9.98 21.22
C VAL A 286 1.86 -10.61 19.88
N LEU A 287 2.39 -9.80 18.97
CA LEU A 287 2.94 -10.23 17.70
C LEU A 287 4.45 -10.04 17.73
N LEU A 288 5.21 -11.12 17.68
CA LEU A 288 6.66 -11.09 17.79
C LEU A 288 7.31 -11.35 16.43
N ARG A 289 8.27 -10.50 16.06
CA ARG A 289 9.18 -10.73 14.95
C ARG A 289 10.55 -11.10 15.52
N ILE A 290 11.01 -12.32 15.28
CA ILE A 290 12.32 -12.78 15.77
C ILE A 290 13.35 -12.55 14.66
N HIS A 291 14.42 -11.82 14.97
CA HIS A 291 15.49 -11.53 14.02
C HIS A 291 16.52 -12.66 13.98
N ARG A 292 17.04 -12.94 12.78
CA ARG A 292 18.12 -13.91 12.59
C ARG A 292 19.43 -13.31 13.09
N LEU A 293 20.16 -14.07 13.88
CA LEU A 293 21.46 -13.64 14.40
C LEU A 293 22.57 -13.79 13.34
N PRO A 294 23.70 -13.07 13.49
CA PRO A 294 24.91 -13.31 12.71
C PRO A 294 25.47 -14.71 12.96
N THR A 295 26.08 -15.33 11.94
CA THR A 295 26.65 -16.70 12.03
C THR A 295 27.75 -16.85 13.08
N GLN A 296 28.38 -15.75 13.50
CA GLN A 296 29.43 -15.72 14.51
C GLN A 296 28.88 -15.63 15.94
N HIS A 297 27.57 -15.44 16.11
CA HIS A 297 26.94 -15.28 17.41
C HIS A 297 26.90 -16.63 18.16
N PRO A 298 27.24 -16.70 19.46
CA PRO A 298 27.27 -17.96 20.21
C PRO A 298 25.92 -18.69 20.24
N HIS A 299 24.83 -17.92 20.16
CA HIS A 299 23.45 -18.42 20.14
C HIS A 299 22.81 -18.53 18.75
N TYR A 300 23.61 -18.49 17.67
CA TYR A 300 23.09 -18.53 16.30
C TYR A 300 22.18 -19.74 16.01
N ASP A 301 22.48 -20.91 16.57
CA ASP A 301 21.70 -22.13 16.34
C ASP A 301 20.52 -22.31 17.31
N ASN A 302 20.48 -21.57 18.43
CA ASN A 302 19.50 -21.80 19.51
C ASN A 302 18.72 -20.55 19.96
N TYR A 303 18.90 -19.38 19.34
CA TYR A 303 18.17 -18.14 19.67
C TYR A 303 16.65 -18.28 19.65
N ILE A 304 16.13 -19.12 18.76
CA ILE A 304 14.69 -19.42 18.68
C ILE A 304 14.25 -20.15 19.94
N ASN A 305 14.98 -21.19 20.36
CA ASN A 305 14.66 -21.95 21.57
C ASN A 305 14.73 -21.06 22.82
N ILE A 306 15.72 -20.16 22.90
CA ILE A 306 15.83 -19.18 23.99
C ILE A 306 14.60 -18.27 24.01
N THR A 307 14.20 -17.74 22.85
CA THR A 307 13.03 -16.85 22.73
C THR A 307 11.74 -17.59 23.10
N VAL A 308 11.52 -18.79 22.58
CA VAL A 308 10.35 -19.63 22.88
C VAL A 308 10.30 -20.01 24.36
N ASN A 309 11.43 -20.40 24.96
CA ASN A 309 11.50 -20.71 26.38
C ASN A 309 11.13 -19.50 27.25
N THR A 310 11.57 -18.30 26.85
CA THR A 310 11.20 -17.05 27.54
C THR A 310 9.69 -16.80 27.47
N ILE A 311 9.06 -17.06 26.32
CA ILE A 311 7.60 -16.96 26.14
C ILE A 311 6.86 -17.97 27.02
N LEU A 312 7.32 -19.23 27.03
CA LEU A 312 6.70 -20.29 27.84
C LEU A 312 6.81 -20.01 29.34
N GLN A 313 7.94 -19.46 29.78
CA GLN A 313 8.16 -19.07 31.18
C GLN A 313 7.29 -17.89 31.62
N ALA A 314 6.92 -16.99 30.71
CA ALA A 314 6.02 -15.87 31.02
C ALA A 314 4.58 -16.32 31.34
N GLY A 315 4.21 -17.55 30.97
CA GLY A 315 2.91 -18.15 31.28
C GLY A 315 1.74 -17.57 30.47
N LEU A 316 2.00 -16.99 29.30
CA LEU A 316 0.95 -16.49 28.41
C LEU A 316 0.18 -17.64 27.73
N PRO A 317 -1.15 -17.52 27.58
CA PRO A 317 -1.93 -18.40 26.71
C PRO A 317 -1.35 -18.41 25.28
N GLN A 318 -1.19 -19.61 24.72
CA GLN A 318 -0.59 -19.82 23.40
C GLN A 318 -1.35 -19.11 22.27
N GLU A 319 -2.65 -18.83 22.46
CA GLU A 319 -3.51 -18.09 21.53
C GLU A 319 -3.27 -16.58 21.50
N GLN A 320 -2.56 -16.03 22.48
CA GLN A 320 -2.24 -14.60 22.57
C GLN A 320 -0.91 -14.26 21.90
N VAL A 321 -0.07 -15.25 21.61
CA VAL A 321 1.27 -15.06 21.04
C VAL A 321 1.27 -15.45 19.57
N HIS A 322 1.61 -14.49 18.72
CA HIS A 322 1.62 -14.64 17.28
C HIS A 322 3.02 -14.40 16.72
N GLY A 323 3.44 -15.20 15.74
CA GLY A 323 4.66 -14.96 14.98
C GLY A 323 4.36 -14.15 13.72
N GLN A 324 5.13 -13.09 13.48
CA GLN A 324 5.06 -12.38 12.19
C GLN A 324 5.89 -13.15 11.14
N PRO A 325 5.40 -13.30 9.89
CA PRO A 325 6.23 -13.86 8.82
C PRO A 325 7.45 -12.96 8.55
N GLY A 326 8.63 -13.51 8.81
CA GLY A 326 9.93 -13.16 8.24
C GLY A 326 10.60 -14.46 7.77
N ASN A 327 11.94 -14.49 7.65
CA ASN A 327 12.73 -15.65 7.18
C ASN A 327 12.44 -17.02 7.86
N ILE A 328 11.58 -17.08 8.89
CA ILE A 328 11.16 -18.32 9.56
C ILE A 328 9.67 -18.22 9.92
N ARG A 329 8.87 -19.18 9.42
CA ARG A 329 7.41 -19.27 9.66
C ARG A 329 7.13 -20.05 10.94
N TRP A 330 6.63 -19.39 11.99
CA TRP A 330 6.16 -20.03 13.22
C TRP A 330 4.64 -19.96 13.32
N ARG A 331 3.99 -21.11 13.58
CA ARG A 331 2.56 -21.19 13.92
C ARG A 331 2.41 -21.71 15.34
N LEU A 332 2.22 -20.79 16.27
CA LEU A 332 1.60 -21.06 17.57
C LEU A 332 0.23 -20.36 17.52
N GLY A 333 -0.86 -21.13 17.42
CA GLY A 333 -2.22 -20.58 17.39
C GLY A 333 -2.75 -20.16 16.02
N SER A 334 -4.05 -20.36 15.85
CA SER A 334 -4.81 -20.31 14.61
C SER A 334 -5.11 -18.88 14.14
N ILE A 335 -4.12 -18.12 13.68
CA ILE A 335 -4.39 -16.91 12.89
C ILE A 335 -4.12 -17.15 11.41
N ARG A 336 -5.17 -16.95 10.62
CA ARG A 336 -5.11 -16.83 9.16
C ARG A 336 -4.45 -15.49 8.83
N THR A 337 -3.26 -15.54 8.25
CA THR A 337 -2.65 -14.40 7.58
C THR A 337 -3.43 -14.11 6.30
N TYR A 338 -4.09 -12.95 6.23
CA TYR A 338 -4.74 -12.46 5.03
C TYR A 338 -3.81 -11.46 4.31
N ASN A 339 -3.56 -11.69 3.02
CA ASN A 339 -2.81 -10.78 2.16
C ASN A 339 -3.61 -9.47 1.95
N PRO A 340 -3.03 -8.27 2.09
CA PRO A 340 -3.74 -7.00 1.84
C PRO A 340 -4.41 -6.92 0.46
N GLU A 341 -3.83 -7.54 -0.58
CA GLU A 341 -4.48 -7.62 -1.91
C GLU A 341 -5.76 -8.48 -1.86
N GLN A 342 -5.76 -9.56 -1.07
CA GLN A 342 -6.94 -10.39 -0.85
C GLN A 342 -8.01 -9.68 0.00
N ILE A 343 -7.63 -8.74 0.87
CA ILE A 343 -8.60 -7.93 1.64
C ILE A 343 -9.36 -6.99 0.70
N MET A 344 -8.66 -6.36 -0.24
CA MET A 344 -9.29 -5.46 -1.23
C MET A 344 -10.19 -6.24 -2.20
N LEU A 345 -9.75 -7.41 -2.68
CA LEU A 345 -10.53 -8.29 -3.54
C LEU A 345 -11.73 -8.93 -2.80
N SER A 346 -11.60 -9.30 -1.52
CA SER A 346 -12.70 -9.91 -0.76
C SER A 346 -13.74 -8.91 -0.26
N ALA A 347 -13.35 -7.65 -0.01
CA ALA A 347 -14.27 -6.59 0.38
C ALA A 347 -15.09 -6.06 -0.81
N ALA A 348 -14.52 -6.07 -2.02
CA ALA A 348 -15.18 -5.53 -3.21
C ALA A 348 -16.06 -6.56 -3.95
N VAL A 349 -15.78 -7.85 -3.80
CA VAL A 349 -16.51 -8.90 -4.52
C VAL A 349 -17.61 -9.49 -3.64
N ARG A 350 -18.86 -9.11 -3.95
CA ARG A 350 -20.07 -9.66 -3.33
C ARG A 350 -20.22 -11.14 -3.69
N ARG A 351 -19.55 -12.05 -2.99
CA ARG A 351 -19.69 -13.50 -3.22
C ARG A 351 -20.71 -14.15 -2.29
N THR A 352 -21.61 -14.93 -2.88
CA THR A 352 -22.53 -15.80 -2.16
C THR A 352 -21.75 -16.85 -1.34
N SER A 353 -22.12 -16.99 -0.06
CA SER A 353 -21.42 -17.81 0.96
C SER A 353 -21.14 -19.27 0.58
N ARG A 354 -21.78 -19.83 -0.46
CA ARG A 354 -21.57 -21.21 -0.92
C ARG A 354 -20.30 -21.37 -1.76
N ASP A 355 -19.94 -20.40 -2.59
CA ASP A 355 -18.78 -20.51 -3.50
C ASP A 355 -17.44 -20.37 -2.78
N VAL A 356 -17.43 -19.57 -1.69
CA VAL A 356 -16.26 -19.42 -0.80
C VAL A 356 -15.91 -20.74 -0.11
N ARG A 357 -16.91 -21.60 0.16
CA ARG A 357 -16.70 -22.86 0.88
C ARG A 357 -16.07 -23.93 -0.02
N ILE A 358 -16.48 -23.98 -1.29
CA ILE A 358 -15.95 -24.91 -2.31
C ILE A 358 -14.52 -24.52 -2.71
N MET A 359 -14.22 -23.22 -2.78
CA MET A 359 -12.87 -22.72 -3.08
C MET A 359 -11.91 -22.91 -1.87
N LYS A 360 -12.40 -22.73 -0.63
CA LYS A 360 -11.66 -23.09 0.60
C LYS A 360 -11.27 -24.57 0.61
N GLU A 361 -12.18 -25.48 0.23
CA GLU A 361 -11.88 -26.91 0.14
C GLU A 361 -10.80 -27.21 -0.91
N LYS A 362 -10.91 -26.63 -2.12
CA LYS A 362 -9.90 -26.87 -3.18
C LYS A 362 -8.50 -26.34 -2.86
N LEU A 363 -8.39 -25.20 -2.18
CA LEU A 363 -7.10 -24.64 -1.73
C LEU A 363 -6.48 -25.45 -0.58
N ILE A 364 -7.30 -26.02 0.31
CA ILE A 364 -6.82 -26.91 1.38
C ILE A 364 -6.20 -28.18 0.78
N PHE A 365 -6.80 -28.75 -0.28
CA PHE A 365 -6.27 -29.96 -0.91
C PHE A 365 -5.00 -29.72 -1.76
N SER A 366 -4.82 -28.55 -2.37
CA SER A 366 -3.58 -28.26 -3.11
C SER A 366 -2.38 -28.02 -2.20
N GLU A 367 -2.58 -27.44 -1.02
CA GLU A 367 -1.50 -27.13 -0.08
C GLU A 367 -1.08 -28.35 0.75
N ILE A 368 -2.00 -29.30 1.00
CA ILE A 368 -1.67 -30.59 1.63
C ILE A 368 -0.88 -31.49 0.66
N ASN A 369 -1.28 -31.58 -0.61
CA ASN A 369 -0.59 -32.44 -1.59
C ASN A 369 0.83 -31.96 -1.91
N ASN A 370 1.11 -30.65 -1.89
CA ASN A 370 2.47 -30.12 -2.08
C ASN A 370 3.38 -30.28 -0.84
N SER A 371 2.83 -30.68 0.30
CA SER A 371 3.58 -30.86 1.55
C SER A 371 3.94 -32.32 1.87
N MET A 372 3.43 -33.29 1.08
CA MET A 372 3.69 -34.72 1.30
C MET A 372 4.63 -35.35 0.25
N ASP A 373 4.98 -34.66 -0.84
CA ASP A 373 5.92 -35.16 -1.84
C ASP A 373 6.98 -34.09 -2.14
N THR A 374 8.09 -34.06 -1.38
CA THR A 374 9.45 -33.73 -1.87
C THR A 374 10.45 -33.66 -0.69
N PRO A 375 11.51 -34.49 -0.69
CA PRO A 375 12.70 -34.27 0.12
C PRO A 375 13.70 -33.36 -0.64
N GLU A 376 14.25 -32.37 0.08
CA GLU A 376 15.44 -31.55 -0.20
C GLU A 376 15.49 -30.64 -1.46
N GLU A 377 15.59 -29.32 -1.23
CA GLU A 377 16.79 -28.53 -1.62
C GLU A 377 16.69 -27.10 -1.03
N LEU A 378 17.58 -26.78 -0.09
CA LEU A 378 17.83 -25.41 0.38
C LEU A 378 18.49 -24.61 -0.75
N SER A 379 17.71 -23.82 -1.50
CA SER A 379 18.27 -22.82 -2.40
C SER A 379 18.39 -21.46 -1.70
N LEU A 380 19.64 -21.01 -1.59
CA LEU A 380 20.03 -19.64 -1.24
C LEU A 380 19.42 -18.65 -2.24
N TYR A 381 18.58 -17.74 -1.76
CA TYR A 381 18.32 -16.47 -2.43
C TYR A 381 18.39 -15.35 -1.40
N SER A 382 19.37 -14.45 -1.58
CA SER A 382 19.43 -13.18 -0.88
C SER A 382 18.39 -12.24 -1.47
N GLU A 383 17.32 -11.95 -0.74
CA GLU A 383 16.43 -10.86 -1.10
C GLU A 383 17.08 -9.53 -0.70
N ASN A 384 17.54 -8.81 -1.71
CA ASN A 384 18.07 -7.46 -1.57
C ASN A 384 16.97 -6.51 -1.07
N ARG A 385 17.32 -5.79 0.00
CA ARG A 385 16.77 -4.54 0.52
C ARG A 385 16.01 -3.70 -0.52
N TYR A 386 14.74 -3.41 -0.25
CA TYR A 386 14.07 -2.20 -0.71
C TYR A 386 14.13 -1.17 0.43
N ASP A 387 15.19 -0.37 0.43
CA ASP A 387 15.25 0.92 1.15
C ASP A 387 16.03 1.89 0.26
N GLY A 388 15.37 2.95 -0.21
CA GLY A 388 15.98 3.91 -1.12
C GLY A 388 15.03 5.00 -1.62
N PHE A 389 14.47 5.80 -0.72
CA PHE A 389 14.18 7.21 -1.02
C PHE A 389 15.20 8.05 -0.26
N SER A 390 16.37 8.23 -0.89
CA SER A 390 17.33 9.26 -0.49
C SER A 390 17.10 10.48 -1.36
N ASN A 391 16.95 11.62 -0.70
CA ASN A 391 16.94 12.95 -1.29
C ASN A 391 18.20 13.19 -2.13
N ASP A 392 18.02 13.65 -3.36
CA ASP A 392 19.11 14.11 -4.22
C ASP A 392 19.82 15.32 -3.60
N VAL A 393 21.08 15.11 -3.24
CA VAL A 393 22.05 16.16 -2.93
C VAL A 393 22.61 16.66 -4.27
N ILE A 394 22.25 17.87 -4.64
CA ILE A 394 22.86 18.62 -5.75
C ILE A 394 24.31 18.95 -5.37
N THR A 395 25.28 18.40 -6.10
CA THR A 395 26.68 18.84 -6.08
C THR A 395 26.91 19.93 -7.15
N PRO A 396 27.64 21.01 -6.84
CA PRO A 396 27.90 22.09 -7.79
C PRO A 396 29.12 21.76 -8.65
N THR A 397 28.98 21.94 -9.96
CA THR A 397 30.09 21.95 -10.91
C THR A 397 30.84 23.28 -10.85
N THR A 398 32.15 23.17 -10.69
CA THR A 398 33.13 24.24 -10.86
C THR A 398 33.19 24.67 -12.33
N ASP A 399 33.03 25.96 -12.60
CA ASP A 399 33.59 26.58 -13.80
C ASP A 399 34.04 28.02 -13.51
N SER A 400 35.17 28.38 -14.10
CA SER A 400 35.98 29.57 -13.83
C SER A 400 35.53 30.84 -14.57
N LYS A 401 35.35 31.95 -13.82
CA LYS A 401 35.65 33.42 -14.06
C LYS A 401 35.47 34.06 -15.46
N PRO A 402 35.32 35.42 -15.63
CA PRO A 402 35.71 36.52 -14.71
C PRO A 402 34.78 37.78 -14.60
N ASN A 403 35.11 38.62 -13.59
CA ASN A 403 35.02 40.10 -13.49
C ASN A 403 33.70 40.86 -13.79
N SER A 404 33.14 41.57 -12.79
CA SER A 404 33.42 43.00 -12.47
C SER A 404 32.25 43.72 -11.74
N SER A 405 32.63 44.69 -10.90
CA SER A 405 31.86 45.90 -10.51
C SER A 405 30.93 45.89 -9.29
N GLN A 406 31.52 46.27 -8.14
CA GLN A 406 31.18 47.42 -7.28
C GLN A 406 29.72 47.79 -6.90
N ARG A 407 29.54 47.96 -5.56
CA ARG A 407 28.77 49.00 -4.83
C ARG A 407 27.22 48.80 -4.83
N ILE A 408 26.48 48.81 -3.72
CA ILE A 408 26.24 49.92 -2.76
C ILE A 408 25.59 49.34 -1.47
N GLU A 409 25.98 49.89 -0.32
CA GLU A 409 25.35 49.77 1.01
C GLU A 409 24.09 50.64 1.13
N GLU A 410 23.11 50.18 1.93
CA GLU A 410 22.10 50.94 2.70
C GLU A 410 21.38 49.86 3.54
N THR A 411 21.25 49.87 4.87
CA THR A 411 21.48 50.82 5.97
C THR A 411 21.63 50.03 7.27
#